data_AF-A0A9D2NP23-F1
#
_entry.id   AF-A0A9D2NP23-F1
#
_cell.length_a   1.000
_cell.length_b   1.000
_cell.length_c   1.000
_cell.angle_alpha   90.00
_cell.angle_beta   90.00
_cell.angle_gamma   90.00
#
_symmetry.space_group_name_H-M   'P 1'
#
loop_
_entity.id
_entity.type
_entity.pdbx_description
1 polymer ?
#
loop_
_entity_poly.entity_id
_entity_poly.type
_entity_poly.pdbx_seq_one_letter_code
_entity_poly.pdbx_strand_id
1 'polypeptide(L)'
;MNEVTMLIIGLILGGIILYLVYKRLYEWRIQKVLHGGQVRLRLPEMRNVIRVYLIMSVAVAAMLVMMKTDEVHRACAVEEGSQGVFSEAQISARIASYYEANEGTITMRTNRDDAYFDLIVLQNEKSDAYMMILQANEKLEVSTDHMYRIVLGSEDLDNTWLFQGSELDGRFGIIIDRTVHDSRCDILEQQLRIMEYGSDPNDTYIDHTVTVNAEREVQQ
;
A
#
# COMPACT_ATOMS: atom_id res chain seq x y z
N MET A 1 -4.64 4.81 -25.11
CA MET A 1 -3.92 6.10 -25.11
C MET A 1 -3.91 6.57 -23.66
N ASN A 2 -2.75 6.56 -22.98
CA ASN A 2 -2.67 6.68 -21.52
C ASN A 2 -3.32 7.98 -21.02
N GLU A 3 -4.04 7.95 -19.91
CA GLU A 3 -4.62 9.16 -19.29
C GLU A 3 -3.54 10.20 -18.98
N VAL A 4 -2.33 9.75 -18.66
CA VAL A 4 -1.13 10.58 -18.51
C VAL A 4 -0.81 11.36 -19.79
N THR A 5 -0.90 10.71 -20.97
CA THR A 5 -0.70 11.41 -22.25
C THR A 5 -1.79 12.45 -22.54
N MET A 6 -3.05 12.19 -22.17
CA MET A 6 -4.13 13.18 -22.31
C MET A 6 -3.92 14.40 -21.40
N LEU A 7 -3.45 14.17 -20.17
CA LEU A 7 -3.16 15.22 -19.19
C LEU A 7 -1.97 16.09 -19.63
N ILE A 8 -0.90 15.47 -20.15
CA ILE A 8 0.24 16.19 -20.73
C ILE A 8 -0.21 17.06 -21.92
N ILE A 9 -1.01 16.49 -22.83
CA ILE A 9 -1.54 17.24 -23.99
C ILE A 9 -2.42 18.42 -23.51
N GLY A 10 -3.26 18.21 -22.50
CA GLY A 10 -4.11 19.25 -21.91
C GLY A 10 -3.31 20.40 -21.29
N LEU A 11 -2.25 20.11 -20.54
CA LEU A 11 -1.35 21.12 -19.97
C LEU A 11 -0.60 21.90 -21.07
N ILE A 12 -0.14 21.23 -22.12
CA ILE A 12 0.53 21.90 -23.25
C ILE A 12 -0.45 22.86 -23.96
N LEU A 13 -1.66 22.40 -24.25
CA LEU A 13 -2.70 23.22 -24.86
C LEU A 13 -3.10 24.41 -23.97
N GLY A 14 -3.24 24.19 -22.66
CA GLY A 14 -3.52 25.24 -21.68
C GLY A 14 -2.45 26.34 -21.70
N GLY A 15 -1.17 25.96 -21.75
CA GLY A 15 -0.05 26.89 -21.85
C GLY A 15 -0.06 27.69 -23.16
N ILE A 16 -0.39 27.06 -24.28
CA ILE A 16 -0.50 27.72 -25.59
C ILE A 16 -1.64 28.75 -25.58
N ILE A 17 -2.81 28.37 -25.04
CA ILE A 17 -3.97 29.28 -24.94
C ILE A 17 -3.62 30.47 -24.03
N LEU A 18 -3.01 30.22 -22.87
CA LEU A 18 -2.57 31.27 -21.96
C LEU A 18 -1.63 32.26 -22.65
N TYR A 19 -0.64 31.75 -23.40
CA TYR A 19 0.29 32.58 -24.16
C TYR A 19 -0.41 33.44 -25.21
N LEU A 20 -1.33 32.86 -25.99
CA LEU A 20 -2.08 33.57 -27.03
C LEU A 20 -2.97 34.68 -26.44
N VAL A 21 -3.68 34.38 -25.34
CA VAL A 21 -4.52 35.36 -24.62
C VAL A 21 -3.67 36.48 -24.04
N TYR A 22 -2.55 36.14 -23.40
CA TYR A 22 -1.64 37.12 -22.84
C TYR A 22 -1.05 38.03 -23.92
N LYS A 23 -0.59 37.45 -25.04
CA LYS A 23 -0.06 38.20 -26.19
C LYS A 23 -1.10 39.19 -26.72
N ARG A 24 -2.34 38.74 -26.92
CA ARG A 24 -3.43 39.59 -27.41
C ARG A 24 -3.76 40.74 -26.46
N LEU A 25 -3.74 40.50 -25.15
CA LEU A 25 -3.89 41.55 -24.13
C LEU A 25 -2.74 42.56 -24.16
N TYR A 26 -1.51 42.09 -24.37
CA TYR A 26 -0.33 42.93 -24.48
C TYR A 26 -0.36 43.83 -25.73
N GLU A 27 -0.73 43.26 -26.88
CA GLU A 27 -0.90 43.99 -28.14
C GLU A 27 -2.01 45.05 -28.06
N TRP A 28 -3.16 44.68 -27.47
CA TRP A 28 -4.26 45.62 -27.24
C TRP A 28 -3.83 46.79 -26.34
N ARG A 29 -3.03 46.53 -25.32
CA ARG A 29 -2.48 47.56 -24.44
C ARG A 29 -1.56 48.52 -25.18
N ILE A 30 -0.64 47.99 -26.00
CA ILE A 30 0.25 48.82 -26.82
C ILE A 30 -0.56 49.71 -27.76
N GLN A 31 -1.55 49.15 -28.47
CA GLN A 31 -2.42 49.92 -29.34
C GLN A 31 -3.15 51.03 -28.56
N LYS A 32 -3.68 50.74 -27.38
CA LYS A 32 -4.41 51.73 -26.57
C LYS A 32 -3.51 52.87 -26.07
N VAL A 33 -2.27 52.57 -25.70
CA VAL A 33 -1.26 53.59 -25.33
C VAL A 33 -0.86 54.44 -26.53
N LEU A 34 -0.66 53.82 -27.70
CA LEU A 34 -0.32 54.53 -28.95
C LEU A 34 -1.42 55.51 -29.40
N HIS A 35 -2.68 55.22 -29.09
CA HIS A 35 -3.83 56.09 -29.40
C HIS A 35 -4.16 57.09 -28.27
N GLY A 36 -3.24 57.32 -27.32
CA GLY A 36 -3.37 58.35 -26.28
C GLY A 36 -4.21 57.96 -25.05
N GLY A 37 -4.60 56.69 -24.91
CA GLY A 37 -5.34 56.21 -23.74
C GLY A 37 -4.45 55.94 -22.53
N GLN A 38 -4.89 56.34 -21.33
CA GLN A 38 -4.22 55.95 -20.09
C GLN A 38 -4.53 54.49 -19.72
N VAL A 39 -3.49 53.70 -19.43
CA VAL A 39 -3.63 52.31 -18.96
C VAL A 39 -3.16 52.20 -17.51
N ARG A 40 -4.10 51.92 -16.59
CA ARG A 40 -3.83 51.81 -15.14
C ARG A 40 -3.31 50.44 -14.69
N LEU A 41 -3.56 49.37 -15.44
CA LEU A 41 -3.14 48.00 -15.06
C LEU A 41 -1.70 47.72 -15.49
N ARG A 42 -0.87 47.30 -14.53
CA ARG A 42 0.50 46.83 -14.74
C ARG A 42 0.47 45.33 -15.01
N LEU A 43 0.73 44.92 -16.24
CA LEU A 43 0.85 43.50 -16.58
C LEU A 43 2.15 42.95 -15.97
N PRO A 44 2.09 41.78 -15.29
CA PRO A 44 3.29 41.12 -14.79
C PRO A 44 4.16 40.64 -15.96
N GLU A 45 5.48 40.56 -15.75
CA GLU A 45 6.40 40.06 -16.77
C GLU A 45 6.00 38.65 -17.24
N MET A 46 6.13 38.38 -18.54
CA MET A 46 5.85 37.06 -19.11
C MET A 46 6.60 35.94 -18.40
N ARG A 47 7.83 36.21 -17.94
CA ARG A 47 8.62 35.25 -17.17
C ARG A 47 7.91 34.81 -15.89
N ASN A 48 7.23 35.73 -15.21
CA ASN A 48 6.50 35.43 -13.98
C ASN A 48 5.20 34.69 -14.27
N VAL A 49 4.50 35.03 -15.36
CA VAL A 49 3.29 34.32 -15.80
C VAL A 49 3.60 32.86 -16.15
N ILE A 50 4.68 32.62 -16.90
CA ILE A 50 5.13 31.27 -17.25
C ILE A 50 5.53 30.48 -16.00
N ARG A 51 6.25 31.11 -15.06
CA ARG A 51 6.64 30.45 -13.78
C ARG A 51 5.43 30.05 -12.96
N VAL A 52 4.45 30.95 -12.78
CA VAL A 52 3.23 30.65 -12.02
C VAL A 52 2.44 29.54 -12.71
N TYR A 53 2.34 29.56 -14.04
CA TYR A 53 1.67 28.51 -14.79
C TYR A 53 2.33 27.15 -14.60
N LEU A 54 3.67 27.07 -14.67
CA LEU A 54 4.41 25.84 -14.43
C LEU A 54 4.21 25.31 -13.00
N ILE A 55 4.28 26.18 -11.99
CA ILE A 55 4.05 25.79 -10.59
C ILE A 55 2.64 25.23 -10.40
N MET A 56 1.62 25.91 -10.95
CA MET A 56 0.23 25.43 -10.90
C MET A 56 0.05 24.10 -11.63
N SER A 57 0.72 23.93 -12.77
CA SER A 57 0.66 22.68 -13.56
C SER A 57 1.24 21.50 -12.77
N VAL A 58 2.39 21.71 -12.11
CA VAL A 58 3.01 20.70 -11.25
C VAL A 58 2.13 20.38 -10.05
N ALA A 59 1.54 21.39 -9.41
CA ALA A 59 0.64 21.19 -8.27
C ALA A 59 -0.60 20.39 -8.64
N VAL A 60 -1.24 20.69 -9.78
CA VAL A 60 -2.41 19.94 -10.28
C VAL A 60 -2.03 18.51 -10.65
N ALA A 61 -0.90 18.30 -11.32
CA ALA A 61 -0.42 16.95 -11.63
C ALA A 61 -0.15 16.14 -10.35
N ALA A 62 0.52 16.73 -9.36
CA ALA A 62 0.78 16.08 -8.07
C ALA A 62 -0.52 15.73 -7.34
N MET A 63 -1.49 16.65 -7.30
CA MET A 63 -2.81 16.41 -6.69
C MET A 63 -3.54 15.24 -7.38
N LEU A 64 -3.52 15.17 -8.70
CA LEU A 64 -4.15 14.08 -9.45
C LEU A 64 -3.47 12.73 -9.24
N VAL A 65 -2.13 12.73 -9.14
CA VAL A 65 -1.38 11.51 -8.76
C VAL A 65 -1.78 11.07 -7.36
N MET A 66 -1.82 11.99 -6.40
CA MET A 66 -2.25 11.70 -5.02
C MET A 66 -3.69 11.16 -4.94
N MET A 67 -4.61 11.74 -5.71
CA MET A 67 -6.00 11.26 -5.79
C MET A 67 -6.08 9.85 -6.38
N LYS A 68 -5.30 9.56 -7.42
CA LYS A 68 -5.23 8.21 -8.00
C LYS A 68 -4.63 7.19 -7.04
N THR A 69 -3.58 7.56 -6.30
CA THR A 69 -2.99 6.66 -5.32
C THR A 69 -3.97 6.36 -4.19
N ASP A 70 -4.70 7.37 -3.71
CA ASP A 70 -5.75 7.20 -2.69
C ASP A 70 -6.92 6.35 -3.21
N GLU A 71 -7.34 6.55 -4.47
CA GLU A 71 -8.35 5.71 -5.11
C GLU A 71 -7.91 4.24 -5.21
N VAL A 72 -6.66 3.98 -5.58
CA VAL A 72 -6.10 2.61 -5.59
C VAL A 72 -6.04 2.04 -4.17
N HIS A 73 -5.57 2.80 -3.17
CA HIS A 73 -5.52 2.32 -1.78
C HIS A 73 -6.93 1.98 -1.24
N ARG A 74 -7.94 2.79 -1.57
CA ARG A 74 -9.34 2.50 -1.20
C ARG A 74 -9.96 1.37 -1.99
N ALA A 75 -9.60 1.21 -3.27
CA ALA A 75 -10.08 0.10 -4.09
C ALA A 75 -9.43 -1.23 -3.69
N CYS A 76 -8.20 -1.17 -3.18
CA CYS A 76 -7.50 -2.27 -2.52
C CYS A 76 -7.88 -2.41 -1.05
N ALA A 77 -8.98 -1.81 -0.59
CA ALA A 77 -9.54 -2.11 0.71
C ALA A 77 -9.96 -3.59 0.69
N VAL A 78 -9.10 -4.41 1.29
CA VAL A 78 -9.25 -5.85 1.35
C VAL A 78 -10.36 -6.17 2.36
N GLU A 79 -11.32 -7.02 1.99
CA GLU A 79 -12.25 -7.53 3.01
C GLU A 79 -11.46 -8.41 3.98
N GLU A 80 -11.37 -7.96 5.24
CA GLU A 80 -10.69 -8.72 6.29
C GLU A 80 -11.53 -9.96 6.63
N GLY A 81 -11.01 -11.13 6.30
CA GLY A 81 -11.52 -12.40 6.80
C GLY A 81 -11.04 -12.69 8.22
N SER A 82 -11.09 -13.95 8.64
CA SER A 82 -10.62 -14.32 9.97
C SER A 82 -9.12 -14.04 10.12
N GLN A 83 -8.74 -13.47 11.26
CA GLN A 83 -7.35 -13.24 11.63
C GLN A 83 -7.11 -13.70 13.06
N GLY A 84 -5.94 -14.29 13.30
CA GLY A 84 -5.60 -14.82 14.60
C GLY A 84 -4.26 -15.53 14.63
N VAL A 85 -3.83 -15.83 15.85
CA VAL A 85 -2.65 -16.65 16.13
C VAL A 85 -3.11 -18.08 16.40
N PHE A 86 -2.48 -19.02 15.73
CA PHE A 86 -2.86 -20.43 15.69
C PHE A 86 -1.65 -21.32 15.96
N SER A 87 -1.87 -22.48 16.57
CA SER A 87 -0.85 -23.52 16.67
C SER A 87 -0.61 -24.20 15.33
N GLU A 88 0.51 -24.90 15.19
CA GLU A 88 0.86 -25.65 13.97
C GLU A 88 -0.25 -26.63 13.52
N ALA A 89 -0.86 -27.31 14.50
CA ALA A 89 -1.97 -28.23 14.24
C ALA A 89 -3.22 -27.50 13.72
N GLN A 90 -3.52 -26.32 14.26
CA GLN A 90 -4.64 -25.48 13.82
C GLN A 90 -4.38 -24.91 12.43
N ILE A 91 -3.14 -24.51 12.11
CA ILE A 91 -2.74 -24.06 10.78
C ILE A 91 -2.95 -25.16 9.76
N SER A 92 -2.47 -26.37 10.06
CA SER A 92 -2.63 -27.53 9.17
C SER A 92 -4.11 -27.83 8.89
N ALA A 93 -4.95 -27.78 9.94
CA ALA A 93 -6.39 -27.93 9.80
C ALA A 93 -7.03 -26.79 8.98
N ARG A 94 -6.55 -25.56 9.14
CA ARG A 94 -7.06 -24.40 8.41
C ARG A 94 -6.73 -24.48 6.93
N ILE A 95 -5.50 -24.88 6.58
CA ILE A 95 -5.09 -25.14 5.19
C ILE A 95 -5.99 -26.19 4.56
N ALA A 96 -6.20 -27.34 5.23
CA ALA A 96 -7.10 -28.37 4.73
C ALA A 96 -8.53 -27.85 4.51
N SER A 97 -9.06 -27.09 5.49
CA SER A 97 -10.38 -26.48 5.38
C SER A 97 -10.47 -25.45 4.23
N TYR A 98 -9.36 -24.77 3.92
CA TYR A 98 -9.31 -23.82 2.81
C TYR A 98 -9.45 -24.53 1.45
N TYR A 99 -8.78 -25.68 1.28
CA TYR A 99 -8.92 -26.52 0.10
C TYR A 99 -10.33 -27.12 -0.05
N GLU A 100 -10.99 -27.45 1.06
CA GLU A 100 -12.35 -28.00 1.04
C GLU A 100 -13.42 -26.92 0.78
N ALA A 101 -13.25 -25.73 1.35
CA ALA A 101 -14.23 -24.65 1.26
C ALA A 101 -14.19 -23.90 -0.08
N ASN A 102 -13.06 -23.92 -0.78
CA ASN A 102 -12.86 -23.19 -2.01
C ASN A 102 -12.90 -24.11 -3.23
N GLU A 103 -13.86 -23.88 -4.12
CA GLU A 103 -13.88 -24.51 -5.43
C GLU A 103 -12.85 -23.85 -6.36
N GLY A 104 -11.99 -24.65 -6.99
CA GLY A 104 -11.03 -24.18 -7.99
C GLY A 104 -9.63 -24.75 -7.80
N THR A 105 -8.71 -24.31 -8.66
CA THR A 105 -7.28 -24.59 -8.49
C THR A 105 -6.73 -23.63 -7.45
N ILE A 106 -6.12 -24.18 -6.40
CA ILE A 106 -5.46 -23.39 -5.35
C ILE A 106 -3.97 -23.60 -5.48
N THR A 107 -3.25 -22.51 -5.71
CA THR A 107 -1.79 -22.50 -5.72
C THR A 107 -1.27 -22.16 -4.33
N MET A 108 -0.38 -23.00 -3.79
CA MET A 108 0.32 -22.74 -2.54
C MET A 108 1.77 -22.36 -2.84
N ARG A 109 2.22 -21.27 -2.26
CA ARG A 109 3.60 -20.77 -2.37
C ARG A 109 4.17 -20.56 -0.97
N THR A 110 5.45 -20.86 -0.80
CA THR A 110 6.16 -20.60 0.46
C THR A 110 7.37 -19.71 0.17
N ASN A 111 7.41 -18.56 0.82
CA ASN A 111 8.51 -17.61 0.79
C ASN A 111 9.24 -17.64 2.15
N ARG A 112 10.58 -17.57 2.12
CA ARG A 112 11.47 -17.68 3.29
C ARG A 112 12.47 -16.52 3.34
N ASP A 113 11.96 -15.32 3.09
CA ASP A 113 12.77 -14.10 3.08
C ASP A 113 13.15 -13.63 4.49
N ASP A 114 12.36 -13.99 5.52
CA ASP A 114 12.64 -13.67 6.92
C ASP A 114 13.42 -14.81 7.62
N ALA A 115 14.23 -14.45 8.61
CA ALA A 115 15.05 -15.41 9.33
C ALA A 115 14.21 -16.33 10.23
N TYR A 116 13.11 -15.83 10.79
CA TYR A 116 12.31 -16.48 11.83
C TYR A 116 10.94 -16.92 11.33
N PHE A 117 10.46 -16.35 10.22
CA PHE A 117 9.13 -16.63 9.68
C PHE A 117 9.16 -17.10 8.23
N ASP A 118 8.38 -18.14 7.96
CA ASP A 118 8.03 -18.58 6.61
C ASP A 118 6.66 -17.98 6.25
N LEU A 119 6.56 -17.34 5.09
CA LEU A 119 5.30 -16.88 4.53
C LEU A 119 4.72 -17.97 3.62
N ILE A 120 3.56 -18.51 3.96
CA ILE A 120 2.80 -19.41 3.09
C ILE A 120 1.60 -18.64 2.53
N VAL A 121 1.46 -18.64 1.21
CA VAL A 121 0.36 -17.99 0.49
C VAL A 121 -0.44 -19.05 -0.24
N LEU A 122 -1.72 -19.17 0.08
CA LEU A 122 -2.69 -19.93 -0.72
C LEU A 122 -3.53 -18.94 -1.52
N GLN A 123 -3.59 -19.13 -2.83
CA GLN A 123 -4.35 -18.29 -3.76
C GLN A 123 -5.31 -19.17 -4.54
N ASN A 124 -6.60 -18.81 -4.55
CA ASN A 124 -7.58 -19.40 -5.45
C ASN A 124 -7.55 -18.67 -6.80
N GLU A 125 -7.19 -19.39 -7.86
CA GLU A 125 -7.07 -18.83 -9.21
C GLU A 125 -8.41 -18.34 -9.81
N LYS A 126 -9.55 -18.79 -9.28
CA LYS A 126 -10.88 -18.47 -9.81
C LYS A 126 -11.56 -17.30 -9.11
N SER A 127 -11.34 -17.15 -7.80
CA SER A 127 -12.08 -16.18 -6.97
C SER A 127 -11.23 -15.04 -6.43
N ASP A 128 -9.91 -15.02 -6.70
CA ASP A 128 -8.97 -14.06 -6.12
C ASP A 128 -9.07 -14.00 -4.58
N ALA A 129 -9.43 -15.12 -3.96
CA ALA A 129 -9.35 -15.31 -2.51
C ALA A 129 -7.93 -15.72 -2.13
N TYR A 130 -7.44 -15.20 -1.00
CA TYR A 130 -6.11 -15.45 -0.47
C TYR A 130 -6.17 -15.85 1.00
N MET A 131 -5.25 -16.74 1.38
CA MET A 131 -4.89 -16.98 2.76
C MET A 131 -3.39 -16.80 2.90
N MET A 132 -2.98 -15.84 3.73
CA MET A 132 -1.59 -15.64 4.12
C MET A 132 -1.36 -16.25 5.49
N ILE A 133 -0.27 -17.00 5.62
CA ILE A 133 0.12 -17.65 6.87
C ILE A 133 1.57 -17.25 7.13
N LEU A 134 1.80 -16.52 8.21
CA LEU A 134 3.14 -16.24 8.73
C LEU A 134 3.45 -17.25 9.81
N GLN A 135 4.23 -18.27 9.49
CA GLN A 135 4.52 -19.38 10.38
C GLN A 135 5.93 -19.22 10.97
N ALA A 136 6.03 -19.30 12.30
CA ALA A 136 7.32 -19.36 12.98
C ALA A 136 8.08 -20.61 12.55
N ASN A 137 9.34 -20.44 12.15
CA ASN A 137 10.23 -21.52 11.79
C ASN A 137 11.08 -21.95 12.99
N GLU A 138 11.87 -23.01 12.81
CA GLU A 138 12.71 -23.63 13.83
C GLU A 138 13.78 -22.72 14.46
N LYS A 139 14.05 -21.55 13.88
CA LYS A 139 15.02 -20.58 14.43
C LYS A 139 14.41 -19.62 15.44
N LEU A 140 13.08 -19.52 15.49
CA LEU A 140 12.40 -18.71 16.51
C LEU A 140 12.30 -19.52 17.79
N GLU A 141 13.14 -19.20 18.78
CA GLU A 141 13.06 -19.79 20.10
C GLU A 141 12.03 -19.03 20.94
N VAL A 142 11.03 -19.74 21.46
CA VAL A 142 9.96 -19.17 22.31
C VAL A 142 10.22 -19.56 23.77
N SER A 143 10.50 -18.56 24.60
CA SER A 143 10.71 -18.69 26.04
C SER A 143 9.38 -18.85 26.76
N THR A 144 9.16 -20.00 27.39
CA THR A 144 7.84 -20.35 27.97
C THR A 144 7.38 -19.45 29.12
N ASP A 145 8.32 -18.81 29.81
CA ASP A 145 8.10 -17.94 30.96
C ASP A 145 8.01 -16.45 30.59
N HIS A 146 8.20 -16.10 29.31
CA HIS A 146 8.09 -14.74 28.81
C HIS A 146 6.68 -14.42 28.31
N MET A 147 6.37 -13.13 28.19
CA MET A 147 5.15 -12.63 27.56
C MET A 147 5.45 -12.16 26.14
N TYR A 148 4.61 -12.54 25.19
CA TYR A 148 4.71 -12.13 23.79
C TYR A 148 3.52 -11.27 23.41
N ARG A 149 3.82 -10.14 22.77
CA ARG A 149 2.84 -9.29 22.11
C ARG A 149 3.02 -9.37 20.60
N ILE A 150 1.98 -9.79 19.92
CA ILE A 150 1.94 -9.97 18.47
C ILE A 150 1.00 -8.91 17.92
N VAL A 151 1.50 -8.05 17.04
CA VAL A 151 0.75 -6.92 16.46
C VAL A 151 0.72 -7.07 14.94
N LEU A 152 -0.48 -7.07 14.37
CA LEU A 152 -0.70 -7.14 12.94
C LEU A 152 -1.08 -5.77 12.37
N GLY A 153 -0.28 -5.27 11.43
CA GLY A 153 -0.45 -3.95 10.80
C GLY A 153 0.22 -2.82 11.58
N SER A 154 -0.26 -1.58 11.38
CA SER A 154 0.20 -0.42 12.14
C SER A 154 -0.26 -0.48 13.59
N GLU A 155 0.54 -0.01 14.54
CA GLU A 155 0.24 -0.02 15.99
C GLU A 155 -1.10 0.63 16.36
N ASP A 156 -1.65 1.49 15.49
CA ASP A 156 -2.94 2.17 15.65
C ASP A 156 -4.16 1.30 15.31
N LEU A 157 -3.98 0.06 14.83
CA LEU A 157 -5.06 -0.88 14.49
C LEU A 157 -5.19 -1.99 15.56
N ASP A 158 -6.43 -2.29 15.95
CA ASP A 158 -6.85 -3.12 17.09
C ASP A 158 -6.44 -4.61 17.06
N ASN A 159 -5.55 -5.04 16.15
CA ASN A 159 -5.14 -6.45 16.01
C ASN A 159 -3.88 -6.77 16.82
N THR A 160 -4.01 -6.63 18.14
CA THR A 160 -2.98 -7.02 19.10
C THR A 160 -3.40 -8.28 19.85
N TRP A 161 -2.50 -9.25 19.93
CA TRP A 161 -2.65 -10.42 20.79
C TRP A 161 -1.53 -10.48 21.83
N LEU A 162 -1.87 -10.95 23.02
CA LEU A 162 -0.95 -11.17 24.12
C LEU A 162 -1.01 -12.64 24.52
N PHE A 163 0.15 -13.27 24.59
CA PHE A 163 0.30 -14.67 24.97
C PHE A 163 1.42 -14.81 25.98
N GLN A 164 1.27 -15.72 26.93
CA GLN A 164 2.41 -16.29 27.62
C GLN A 164 3.14 -17.23 26.65
N GLY A 165 4.47 -17.29 26.72
CA GLY A 165 5.26 -18.16 25.85
C GLY A 165 4.88 -19.63 25.96
N SER A 166 4.40 -20.08 27.13
CA SER A 166 3.86 -21.42 27.31
C SER A 166 2.59 -21.72 26.50
N GLU A 167 1.89 -20.68 26.05
CA GLU A 167 0.70 -20.78 25.19
C GLU A 167 1.06 -20.78 23.70
N LEU A 168 2.25 -20.25 23.36
CA LEU A 168 2.78 -20.27 22.01
C LEU A 168 3.56 -21.57 21.81
N ASP A 169 2.99 -22.48 21.03
CA ASP A 169 3.76 -23.58 20.47
C ASP A 169 4.92 -22.99 19.64
N GLY A 170 6.13 -23.57 19.70
CA GLY A 170 7.32 -23.03 19.04
C GLY A 170 7.19 -22.90 17.51
N ARG A 171 6.11 -23.41 16.92
CA ARG A 171 5.74 -23.32 15.51
C ARG A 171 4.37 -22.69 15.27
N PHE A 172 3.95 -21.78 16.15
CA PHE A 172 2.75 -20.99 15.97
C PHE A 172 2.79 -20.21 14.65
N GLY A 173 1.64 -19.74 14.20
CA GLY A 173 1.56 -18.90 13.02
C GLY A 173 0.33 -18.00 13.02
N ILE A 174 0.44 -16.94 12.25
CA ILE A 174 -0.59 -15.92 12.11
C ILE A 174 -1.27 -16.16 10.77
N ILE A 175 -2.58 -16.40 10.81
CA ILE A 175 -3.38 -16.59 9.60
C ILE A 175 -4.17 -15.32 9.34
N ILE A 176 -4.20 -14.93 8.07
CA ILE A 176 -4.88 -13.74 7.59
C ILE A 176 -5.63 -14.14 6.32
N ASP A 177 -6.95 -14.26 6.46
CA ASP A 177 -7.84 -14.48 5.32
C ASP A 177 -8.19 -13.14 4.68
N ARG A 178 -8.10 -13.08 3.35
CA ARG A 178 -8.31 -11.85 2.58
C ARG A 178 -8.94 -12.16 1.22
N THR A 179 -9.81 -11.28 0.76
CA THR A 179 -10.34 -11.33 -0.62
C THR A 179 -10.02 -10.03 -1.34
N VAL A 180 -9.44 -10.14 -2.55
CA VAL A 180 -9.11 -8.99 -3.37
C VAL A 180 -10.11 -8.88 -4.49
N HIS A 181 -10.95 -7.84 -4.45
CA HIS A 181 -12.00 -7.66 -5.45
C HIS A 181 -11.58 -6.79 -6.64
N ASP A 182 -10.49 -6.03 -6.53
CA ASP A 182 -10.04 -5.12 -7.60
C ASP A 182 -8.78 -5.65 -8.31
N SER A 183 -8.90 -5.78 -9.63
CA SER A 183 -7.84 -6.27 -10.52
C SER A 183 -6.59 -5.37 -10.61
N ARG A 184 -6.55 -4.21 -9.97
CA ARG A 184 -5.38 -3.33 -9.89
C ARG A 184 -4.51 -3.61 -8.65
N CYS A 185 -4.99 -4.45 -7.75
CA CYS A 185 -4.36 -4.74 -6.47
C CYS A 185 -3.50 -6.00 -6.58
N ASP A 186 -2.29 -5.82 -7.09
CA ASP A 186 -1.40 -6.93 -7.41
C ASP A 186 -0.47 -7.31 -6.24
N ILE A 187 -0.38 -6.47 -5.21
CA ILE A 187 0.45 -6.71 -4.02
C ILE A 187 -0.40 -6.55 -2.77
N LEU A 188 -0.40 -7.58 -1.93
CA LEU A 188 -0.92 -7.55 -0.57
C LEU A 188 0.26 -7.44 0.38
N GLU A 189 0.44 -6.25 0.95
CA GLU A 189 1.44 -6.00 1.98
C GLU A 189 0.83 -6.24 3.35
N GLN A 190 1.57 -6.95 4.19
CA GLN A 190 1.23 -7.15 5.58
C GLN A 190 2.46 -6.95 6.45
N GLN A 191 2.30 -6.17 7.51
CA GLN A 191 3.31 -6.03 8.54
C GLN A 191 2.91 -6.80 9.79
N LEU A 192 3.88 -7.46 10.41
CA LEU A 192 3.75 -8.15 11.67
C LEU A 192 4.90 -7.71 12.58
N ARG A 193 4.58 -7.33 13.81
CA ARG A 193 5.56 -7.03 14.85
C ARG A 193 5.37 -7.98 16.03
N ILE A 194 6.45 -8.55 16.52
CA ILE A 194 6.47 -9.44 17.68
C ILE A 194 7.43 -8.85 18.70
N MET A 195 6.92 -8.66 19.90
CA MET A 195 7.65 -8.15 21.05
C MET A 195 7.61 -9.17 22.18
N GLU A 196 8.75 -9.46 22.75
CA GLU A 196 8.93 -10.31 23.92
C GLU A 196 9.21 -9.45 25.15
N TYR A 197 8.59 -9.81 26.27
CA TYR A 197 8.76 -9.17 27.57
C TYR A 197 9.03 -10.24 28.62
N GLY A 198 10.20 -10.20 29.25
CA GLY A 198 10.58 -11.16 30.28
C GLY A 198 11.95 -10.83 30.84
N SER A 199 12.33 -11.36 31.99
CA SER A 199 13.71 -11.17 32.47
C SER A 199 14.62 -12.20 31.79
N ASP A 200 15.04 -11.92 30.55
CA ASP A 200 16.07 -12.73 29.91
C ASP A 200 17.40 -12.57 30.69
N PRO A 201 17.98 -13.64 31.26
CA PRO A 201 19.30 -13.56 31.88
C PRO A 201 20.42 -13.05 30.96
N ASN A 202 20.22 -13.04 29.64
CA ASN A 202 21.16 -12.53 28.65
C ASN A 202 20.80 -11.13 28.09
N ASP A 203 19.73 -10.48 28.57
CA ASP A 203 19.21 -9.20 28.09
C ASP A 203 18.88 -9.15 26.57
N THR A 204 18.63 -10.30 25.95
CA THR A 204 18.19 -10.42 24.55
C THR A 204 16.67 -10.52 24.50
N TYR A 205 16.02 -9.43 24.09
CA TYR A 205 14.57 -9.38 23.88
C TYR A 205 14.28 -9.45 22.39
N ILE A 206 13.27 -10.23 21.99
CA ILE A 206 12.73 -10.16 20.64
C ILE A 206 11.92 -8.85 20.50
N ASP A 207 12.38 -7.93 19.65
CA ASP A 207 11.57 -6.86 19.06
C ASP A 207 11.79 -6.93 17.55
N HIS A 208 10.98 -7.77 16.90
CA HIS A 208 11.14 -8.11 15.50
C HIS A 208 9.95 -7.62 14.70
N THR A 209 10.22 -6.92 13.60
CA THR A 209 9.20 -6.51 12.65
C THR A 209 9.48 -7.17 11.31
N VAL A 210 8.51 -7.90 10.80
CA VAL A 210 8.53 -8.51 9.48
C VAL A 210 7.47 -7.86 8.61
N THR A 211 7.86 -7.43 7.42
CA THR A 211 6.95 -6.98 6.37
C THR A 211 6.97 -8.02 5.27
N VAL A 212 5.79 -8.54 4.93
CA VAL A 212 5.62 -9.57 3.91
C VAL A 212 4.69 -9.09 2.82
N ASN A 213 5.03 -9.47 1.60
CA ASN A 213 4.28 -9.12 0.42
C ASN A 213 3.83 -10.40 -0.28
N ALA A 214 2.53 -10.52 -0.54
CA ALA A 214 1.99 -11.53 -1.42
C ALA A 214 1.61 -10.87 -2.76
N GLU A 215 2.37 -11.20 -3.80
CA GLU A 215 2.04 -10.80 -5.17
C GLU A 215 0.98 -11.74 -5.76
N ARG A 216 -0.09 -11.16 -6.31
CA ARG A 216 -1.07 -11.89 -7.10
C ARG A 216 -0.44 -12.33 -8.41
N GLU A 217 -0.40 -13.64 -8.64
CA GLU A 217 -0.12 -14.16 -9.98
C GLU A 217 -1.40 -14.13 -10.79
N VAL A 218 -1.45 -13.24 -11.79
CA VAL A 218 -2.48 -13.25 -12.82
C VAL A 218 -1.97 -14.14 -13.95
N GLN A 219 -2.61 -15.29 -14.19
CA GLN A 219 -2.37 -16.03 -15.43
C GLN A 219 -2.78 -15.12 -16.61
N GLN A 220 -1.80 -14.72 -17.42
CA GLN A 220 -2.00 -13.96 -18.65
C GLN A 220 -2.62 -14.83 -19.76
#